data_AF-A0A3S4I1T3-F1
#
_entry.id   AF-A0A3S4I1T3-F1
#
_cell.length_a   1.000
_cell.length_b   1.000
_cell.length_c   1.000
_cell.angle_alpha   90.00
_cell.angle_beta   90.00
_cell.angle_gamma   90.00
#
_symmetry.space_group_name_H-M   'P 1'
#
loop_
_entity.id
_entity.type
_entity.pdbx_description
1 polymer ?
#
loop_
_entity_poly.entity_id
_entity_poly.type
_entity_poly.pdbx_seq_one_letter_code
_entity_poly.pdbx_strand_id
1 'polypeptide(L)'
;MNKTDELRTARIESLVTPAELAQRHPVTADVAAHVSASRRRIEKNPQRRRPPTAGDYRAPAPIHDTDAALEYARRLQGMRERYQPQLEIVMRTYFEKPRTVVGWKGLISDPDLNGSYRVNHGIELARRLLLQVNELGVPTATEFLDMVTGQFIADLISWGAIGARTTESQIHREMASALSCPVGFKNGTDGNTRIAVDAIRASRASHMFLSPDKQGQMTIYQTSGNPYGHIIMRGGKRPNYHAEDIAAAGEALREFDLPEQLVVDFSHGNCQKQHRRQLEVCADICQQIRAGSTAIAGIMAESFLQEGTQKVVPGQPPDLGPVDHRPLPELEDSERLLSELAAATATRPVTAPPAAPAAGNSLR
;
A
#
# COMPACT_ATOMS: atom_id res chain seq x y z
N MET A 1 18.90 -32.58 -31.88
CA MET A 1 17.57 -32.19 -31.36
C MET A 1 17.51 -30.68 -31.42
N ASN A 2 16.51 -30.10 -32.09
CA ASN A 2 16.39 -28.63 -32.13
C ASN A 2 15.92 -28.15 -30.75
N LYS A 3 16.65 -27.20 -30.14
CA LYS A 3 16.22 -26.60 -28.88
C LYS A 3 15.01 -25.71 -29.16
N THR A 4 13.87 -26.01 -28.55
CA THR A 4 12.63 -25.20 -28.64
C THR A 4 12.33 -24.43 -27.36
N ASP A 5 13.12 -24.64 -26.31
CA ASP A 5 12.94 -24.08 -24.97
C ASP A 5 14.17 -23.28 -24.49
N GLU A 6 13.98 -22.37 -23.54
CA GLU A 6 15.01 -21.50 -22.94
C GLU A 6 15.81 -20.68 -23.94
N LEU A 7 15.20 -20.33 -25.08
CA LEU A 7 15.90 -19.63 -26.17
C LEU A 7 16.24 -18.17 -25.84
N ARG A 8 15.64 -17.62 -24.78
CA ARG A 8 15.76 -16.20 -24.37
C ARG A 8 16.01 -16.07 -22.87
N THR A 9 16.42 -17.13 -22.19
CA THR A 9 16.63 -17.14 -20.74
C THR A 9 18.05 -17.58 -20.42
N ALA A 10 18.59 -17.03 -19.33
CA ALA A 10 19.84 -17.46 -18.75
C ALA A 10 19.60 -17.69 -17.26
N ARG A 11 20.05 -18.83 -16.74
CA ARG A 11 19.98 -19.10 -15.31
C ARG A 11 21.05 -18.27 -14.60
N ILE A 12 20.64 -17.47 -13.63
CA ILE A 12 21.53 -16.66 -12.79
C ILE A 12 21.84 -17.41 -11.49
N GLU A 13 20.81 -17.70 -10.69
CA GLU A 13 20.93 -18.36 -9.39
C GLU A 13 19.59 -19.02 -9.01
N SER A 14 19.56 -19.82 -7.94
CA SER A 14 18.33 -20.25 -7.26
C SER A 14 17.97 -19.29 -6.13
N LEU A 15 16.67 -19.09 -5.89
CA LEU A 15 16.22 -18.31 -4.72
C LEU A 15 16.37 -19.11 -3.42
N VAL A 16 16.66 -18.41 -2.32
CA VAL A 16 16.47 -18.93 -0.95
C VAL A 16 15.00 -19.29 -0.76
N THR A 17 14.70 -20.31 0.04
CA THR A 17 13.31 -20.64 0.36
C THR A 17 12.73 -19.66 1.39
N PRO A 18 11.40 -19.41 1.38
CA PRO A 18 10.78 -18.59 2.42
C PRO A 18 11.02 -19.11 3.85
N ALA A 19 11.06 -20.43 4.05
CA ALA A 19 11.32 -21.05 5.35
C ALA A 19 12.75 -20.79 5.85
N GLU A 20 13.76 -20.95 4.99
CA GLU A 20 15.15 -20.64 5.35
C GLU A 20 15.32 -19.17 5.71
N LEU A 21 14.69 -18.27 4.95
CA LEU A 21 14.76 -16.84 5.24
C LEU A 21 14.06 -16.50 6.56
N ALA A 22 12.88 -17.09 6.82
CA ALA A 22 12.17 -16.92 8.08
C ALA A 22 12.94 -17.48 9.28
N GLN A 23 13.77 -18.51 9.09
CA GLN A 23 14.65 -19.03 10.14
C GLN A 23 15.80 -18.07 10.45
N ARG A 24 16.40 -17.44 9.43
CA ARG A 24 17.46 -16.42 9.61
C ARG A 24 16.93 -15.13 10.23
N HIS A 25 15.70 -14.76 9.88
CA HIS A 25 15.05 -13.50 10.26
C HIS A 25 13.63 -13.80 10.80
N PRO A 26 13.52 -14.33 12.03
CA PRO A 26 12.26 -14.78 12.60
C PRO A 26 11.36 -13.62 13.00
N VAL A 27 10.06 -13.80 12.85
CA VAL A 27 9.07 -12.88 13.42
C VAL A 27 8.97 -13.17 14.92
N THR A 28 9.30 -12.19 15.75
CA THR A 28 9.14 -12.31 17.21
C THR A 28 7.67 -12.25 17.61
N ALA A 29 7.34 -12.71 18.81
CA ALA A 29 5.97 -12.66 19.33
C ALA A 29 5.41 -11.23 19.38
N ASP A 30 6.25 -10.25 19.75
CA ASP A 30 5.86 -8.84 19.82
C ASP A 30 5.58 -8.26 18.43
N VAL A 31 6.42 -8.56 17.44
CA VAL A 31 6.19 -8.15 16.05
C VAL A 31 4.91 -8.79 15.51
N ALA A 32 4.69 -10.09 15.74
CA ALA A 32 3.48 -10.77 15.30
C ALA A 32 2.21 -10.18 15.93
N ALA A 33 2.26 -9.85 17.22
CA ALA A 33 1.17 -9.19 17.94
C ALA A 33 0.92 -7.78 17.39
N HIS A 34 1.98 -7.00 17.13
CA HIS A 34 1.90 -5.66 16.55
C HIS A 34 1.27 -5.68 15.15
N VAL A 35 1.75 -6.53 14.24
CA VAL A 35 1.18 -6.68 12.88
C VAL A 35 -0.30 -7.09 12.96
N SER A 36 -0.62 -8.08 13.79
CA SER A 36 -2.01 -8.56 13.96
C SER A 36 -2.92 -7.47 14.52
N ALA A 37 -2.46 -6.70 15.50
CA ALA A 37 -3.22 -5.60 16.07
C ALA A 37 -3.40 -4.47 15.05
N SER A 38 -2.38 -4.18 14.24
CA SER A 38 -2.41 -3.16 13.19
C SER A 38 -3.40 -3.53 12.08
N ARG A 39 -3.37 -4.78 11.59
CA ARG A 39 -4.37 -5.29 10.64
C ARG A 39 -5.79 -5.13 11.20
N ARG A 40 -6.04 -5.53 12.44
CA ARG A 40 -7.36 -5.36 13.08
C ARG A 40 -7.78 -3.89 13.19
N ARG A 41 -6.86 -2.96 13.43
CA ARG A 41 -7.19 -1.52 13.48
C ARG A 41 -7.58 -0.99 12.10
N ILE A 42 -6.92 -1.46 11.04
CA ILE A 42 -7.23 -1.12 9.65
C ILE A 42 -8.53 -1.78 9.19
N GLU A 43 -8.80 -3.02 9.58
CA GLU A 43 -10.02 -3.78 9.27
C GLU A 43 -11.27 -3.18 9.95
N LYS A 44 -11.15 -2.74 11.22
CA LYS A 44 -12.27 -2.23 12.03
C LYS A 44 -12.78 -0.83 11.62
N ASN A 45 -12.35 -0.34 10.46
CA ASN A 45 -12.83 0.87 9.80
C ASN A 45 -14.36 1.06 9.75
N PRO A 46 -15.21 0.03 9.56
CA PRO A 46 -16.57 0.30 9.11
C PRO A 46 -17.58 0.70 10.19
N GLN A 47 -17.25 0.71 11.49
CA GLN A 47 -18.26 0.90 12.56
C GLN A 47 -17.95 1.91 13.66
N ARG A 48 -16.70 2.38 13.78
CA ARG A 48 -16.37 3.38 14.81
C ARG A 48 -16.11 4.69 14.11
N ARG A 49 -16.70 5.75 14.66
CA ARG A 49 -16.64 7.18 14.24
C ARG A 49 -15.23 7.79 14.22
N ARG A 50 -14.19 6.98 14.09
CA ARG A 50 -12.83 7.35 13.77
C ARG A 50 -12.64 6.89 12.34
N PRO A 51 -12.44 7.79 11.36
CA PRO A 51 -11.89 7.29 10.11
C PRO A 51 -10.56 6.66 10.55
N PRO A 52 -10.28 5.39 10.28
CA PRO A 52 -8.91 5.04 10.05
C PRO A 52 -8.46 6.06 9.03
N THR A 53 -7.46 6.83 9.38
CA THR A 53 -6.48 7.01 8.35
C THR A 53 -5.96 5.59 8.17
N ALA A 54 -6.28 4.88 7.08
CA ALA A 54 -5.17 4.17 6.46
C ALA A 54 -4.22 5.30 6.07
N GLY A 55 -3.41 5.74 7.04
CA GLY A 55 -2.49 6.83 6.89
C GLY A 55 -1.29 6.20 6.28
N ASP A 56 -1.32 6.05 4.96
CA ASP A 56 -0.15 5.68 4.19
C ASP A 56 0.76 6.91 4.19
N TYR A 57 1.59 6.98 5.23
CA TYR A 57 2.62 7.99 5.42
C TYR A 57 3.98 7.33 5.25
N ARG A 58 4.38 7.32 3.98
CA ARG A 58 5.68 7.76 3.47
C ARG A 58 6.92 6.93 3.89
N ALA A 59 7.52 6.28 2.90
CA ALA A 59 8.93 6.23 2.51
C ALA A 59 8.90 5.93 0.99
N PRO A 60 9.96 6.22 0.23
CA PRO A 60 9.86 6.87 -1.08
C PRO A 60 9.26 6.01 -2.21
N ALA A 61 9.32 6.56 -3.43
CA ALA A 61 9.79 5.78 -4.56
C ALA A 61 10.76 4.67 -4.12
N PRO A 62 10.68 3.47 -4.71
CA PRO A 62 11.10 2.21 -4.08
C PRO A 62 12.31 2.36 -3.16
N ILE A 63 12.17 1.94 -1.90
CA ILE A 63 13.22 2.02 -0.88
C ILE A 63 14.52 1.53 -1.50
N HIS A 64 15.55 2.36 -1.47
CA HIS A 64 16.87 2.07 -2.05
C HIS A 64 17.97 2.03 -0.98
N ASP A 65 17.73 2.66 0.16
CA ASP A 65 18.63 2.75 1.30
C ASP A 65 17.85 2.34 2.57
N THR A 66 18.29 1.25 3.21
CA THR A 66 17.64 0.72 4.42
C THR A 66 17.88 1.57 5.66
N ASP A 67 19.02 2.27 5.73
CA ASP A 67 19.36 3.10 6.88
C ASP A 67 18.52 4.39 6.85
N ALA A 68 18.41 5.03 5.69
CA ALA A 68 17.51 6.17 5.49
C ALA A 68 16.04 5.79 5.75
N ALA A 69 15.62 4.60 5.32
CA ALA A 69 14.27 4.10 5.61
C ALA A 69 14.04 3.88 7.12
N LEU A 70 15.04 3.38 7.85
CA LEU A 70 14.95 3.18 9.29
C LEU A 70 14.97 4.51 10.06
N GLU A 71 15.76 5.48 9.62
CA GLU A 71 15.71 6.85 10.17
C GLU A 71 14.32 7.46 9.98
N TYR A 72 13.77 7.33 8.77
CA TYR A 72 12.40 7.78 8.48
C TYR A 72 11.40 7.10 9.42
N ALA A 73 11.49 5.78 9.61
CA ALA A 73 10.61 5.03 10.50
C ALA A 73 10.66 5.55 11.95
N ARG A 74 11.85 5.90 12.46
CA ARG A 74 11.99 6.48 13.82
C ARG A 74 11.31 7.84 13.94
N ARG A 75 11.41 8.69 12.92
CA ARG A 75 10.68 9.98 12.90
C ARG A 75 9.17 9.77 12.85
N LEU A 76 8.72 8.82 12.03
CA LEU A 76 7.31 8.48 11.87
C LEU A 76 6.72 7.87 13.14
N GLN A 77 7.50 7.11 13.90
CA GLN A 77 7.11 6.54 15.20
C GLN A 77 6.66 7.63 16.18
N GLY A 78 7.43 8.71 16.34
CA GLY A 78 7.03 9.84 17.19
C GLY A 78 5.75 10.54 16.71
N MET A 79 5.58 10.71 15.40
CA MET A 79 4.34 11.27 14.83
C MET A 79 3.14 10.34 15.06
N ARG A 80 3.35 9.03 14.95
CA ARG A 80 2.32 8.01 15.18
C ARG A 80 1.84 8.02 16.62
N GLU A 81 2.74 8.13 17.59
CA GLU A 81 2.36 8.28 19.00
C GLU A 81 1.55 9.56 19.23
N ARG A 82 2.00 10.68 18.66
CA ARG A 82 1.34 11.98 18.80
C ARG A 82 -0.08 12.01 18.23
N TYR A 83 -0.30 11.39 17.08
CA TYR A 83 -1.58 11.45 16.35
C TYR A 83 -2.44 10.19 16.48
N GLN A 84 -2.01 9.20 17.26
CA GLN A 84 -2.72 7.93 17.49
C GLN A 84 -4.22 8.07 17.81
N PRO A 85 -4.69 9.07 18.59
CA PRO A 85 -6.11 9.18 18.91
C PRO A 85 -6.99 9.46 17.68
N GLN A 86 -6.42 10.07 16.64
CA GLN A 86 -7.12 10.48 15.42
C GLN A 86 -6.75 9.64 14.20
N LEU A 87 -5.49 9.20 14.10
CA LEU A 87 -4.93 8.60 12.89
C LEU A 87 -4.26 7.25 13.17
N GLU A 88 -4.41 6.29 12.25
CA GLU A 88 -3.57 5.08 12.21
C GLU A 88 -2.49 5.28 11.14
N ILE A 89 -1.27 5.58 11.59
CA ILE A 89 -0.14 5.79 10.69
C ILE A 89 0.54 4.45 10.37
N VAL A 90 0.74 4.19 9.08
CA VAL A 90 1.40 3.02 8.50
C VAL A 90 2.49 3.50 7.53
N MET A 91 3.69 2.93 7.65
CA MET A 91 4.82 3.29 6.80
C MET A 91 4.74 2.59 5.45
N ARG A 92 4.91 3.35 4.37
CA ARG A 92 5.03 2.84 3.01
C ARG A 92 6.41 2.19 2.79
N THR A 93 6.45 0.88 2.71
CA THR A 93 7.66 0.05 2.50
C THR A 93 7.65 -0.64 1.13
N TYR A 94 7.67 0.14 0.05
CA TYR A 94 7.64 -0.39 -1.31
C TYR A 94 9.07 -0.63 -1.78
N PHE A 95 9.38 -1.85 -2.20
CA PHE A 95 10.75 -2.20 -2.63
C PHE A 95 10.97 -2.06 -4.12
N GLU A 96 9.91 -2.03 -4.90
CA GLU A 96 9.95 -2.00 -6.36
C GLU A 96 8.90 -1.03 -6.91
N LYS A 97 9.06 -0.64 -8.18
CA LYS A 97 8.09 0.22 -8.88
C LYS A 97 7.90 -0.30 -10.30
N PRO A 98 6.67 -0.67 -10.69
CA PRO A 98 6.41 -1.20 -12.03
C PRO A 98 6.68 -0.11 -13.08
N ARG A 99 7.55 -0.42 -14.05
CA ARG A 99 7.97 0.51 -15.12
C ARG A 99 7.73 -0.07 -16.50
N THR A 100 7.35 0.80 -17.43
CA THR A 100 7.14 0.47 -18.85
C THR A 100 8.44 0.51 -19.68
N VAL A 101 9.45 1.22 -19.19
CA VAL A 101 10.77 1.38 -19.83
C VAL A 101 11.88 0.92 -18.88
N VAL A 102 13.07 0.69 -19.43
CA VAL A 102 14.26 0.27 -18.67
C VAL A 102 14.60 1.29 -17.58
N GLY A 103 14.95 0.79 -16.40
CA GLY A 103 15.37 1.56 -15.23
C GLY A 103 15.66 0.63 -14.05
N TRP A 104 16.14 1.18 -12.93
CA TRP A 104 16.36 0.43 -11.70
C TRP A 104 15.08 -0.29 -11.26
N LYS A 105 15.22 -1.58 -10.96
CA LYS A 105 14.10 -2.51 -10.71
C LYS A 105 13.58 -2.43 -9.28
N GLY A 106 14.41 -1.96 -8.35
CA GLY A 106 14.08 -1.86 -6.93
C GLY A 106 15.05 -2.67 -6.07
N LEU A 107 14.95 -2.51 -4.75
CA LEU A 107 15.89 -3.09 -3.78
C LEU A 107 15.90 -4.61 -3.77
N ILE A 108 14.74 -5.24 -3.97
CA ILE A 108 14.65 -6.70 -4.02
C ILE A 108 15.41 -7.20 -5.25
N SER A 109 15.11 -6.65 -6.43
CA SER A 109 15.73 -7.08 -7.68
C SER A 109 17.21 -6.70 -7.80
N ASP A 110 17.63 -5.50 -7.36
CA ASP A 110 18.97 -4.95 -7.57
C ASP A 110 19.40 -4.08 -6.38
N PRO A 111 19.76 -4.72 -5.23
CA PRO A 111 20.00 -4.01 -3.97
C PRO A 111 21.22 -3.09 -3.97
N ASP A 112 22.19 -3.34 -4.85
CA ASP A 112 23.43 -2.57 -4.94
C ASP A 112 23.35 -1.43 -5.99
N LEU A 113 22.18 -1.23 -6.60
CA LEU A 113 21.91 -0.21 -7.63
C LEU A 113 22.88 -0.25 -8.84
N ASN A 114 23.46 -1.42 -9.13
CA ASN A 114 24.52 -1.59 -10.12
C ASN A 114 24.20 -2.63 -11.20
N GLY A 115 22.99 -3.18 -11.22
CA GLY A 115 22.57 -4.22 -12.16
C GLY A 115 23.15 -5.61 -11.86
N SER A 116 23.62 -5.86 -10.64
CA SER A 116 24.16 -7.17 -10.23
C SER A 116 23.08 -8.23 -10.02
N TYR A 117 21.82 -7.82 -9.87
CA TYR A 117 20.66 -8.70 -9.70
C TYR A 117 20.79 -9.70 -8.54
N ARG A 118 21.37 -9.26 -7.41
CA ARG A 118 21.55 -10.08 -6.21
C ARG A 118 20.23 -10.25 -5.43
N VAL A 119 19.27 -10.93 -6.04
CA VAL A 119 17.88 -11.02 -5.52
C VAL A 119 17.81 -11.62 -4.11
N ASN A 120 18.59 -12.67 -3.83
CA ASN A 120 18.65 -13.26 -2.48
C ASN A 120 19.08 -12.25 -1.42
N HIS A 121 20.03 -11.38 -1.75
CA HIS A 121 20.47 -10.29 -0.86
C HIS A 121 19.36 -9.24 -0.69
N GLY A 122 18.69 -8.86 -1.78
CA GLY A 122 17.60 -7.87 -1.76
C GLY A 122 16.39 -8.32 -0.94
N ILE A 123 15.97 -9.59 -1.06
CA ILE A 123 14.89 -10.17 -0.24
C ILE A 123 15.28 -10.17 1.25
N GLU A 124 16.54 -10.51 1.56
CA GLU A 124 17.04 -10.48 2.94
C GLU A 124 17.02 -9.06 3.53
N LEU A 125 17.50 -8.06 2.79
CA LEU A 125 17.45 -6.66 3.19
C LEU A 125 16.01 -6.18 3.42
N ALA A 126 15.10 -6.50 2.49
CA ALA A 126 13.69 -6.16 2.60
C ALA A 126 13.06 -6.75 3.86
N ARG A 127 13.25 -8.05 4.12
CA ARG A 127 12.69 -8.69 5.32
C ARG A 127 13.26 -8.12 6.62
N ARG A 128 14.57 -7.91 6.68
CA ARG A 128 15.24 -7.29 7.84
C ARG A 128 14.68 -5.89 8.13
N LEU A 129 14.56 -5.06 7.10
CA LEU A 129 14.01 -3.71 7.27
C LEU A 129 12.57 -3.77 7.80
N LEU A 130 11.72 -4.64 7.25
CA LEU A 130 10.34 -4.80 7.71
C LEU A 130 10.26 -5.26 9.18
N LEU A 131 11.15 -6.15 9.61
CA LEU A 131 11.26 -6.54 11.02
C LEU A 131 11.61 -5.32 11.88
N GLN A 132 12.69 -4.62 11.54
CA GLN A 132 13.17 -3.46 12.29
C GLN A 132 12.11 -2.35 12.40
N VAL A 133 11.37 -2.08 11.32
CA VAL A 133 10.30 -1.07 11.33
C VAL A 133 9.14 -1.51 12.23
N ASN A 134 8.74 -2.79 12.19
CA ASN A 134 7.71 -3.30 13.08
C ASN A 134 8.17 -3.37 14.55
N GLU A 135 9.45 -3.64 14.82
CA GLU A 135 10.05 -3.60 16.17
C GLU A 135 10.01 -2.17 16.76
N LEU A 136 10.11 -1.13 15.92
CA LEU A 136 9.88 0.26 16.33
C LEU A 136 8.39 0.55 16.65
N GLY A 137 7.48 -0.39 16.45
CA GLY A 137 6.04 -0.20 16.64
C GLY A 137 5.37 0.58 15.49
N VAL A 138 6.00 0.64 14.33
CA VAL A 138 5.46 1.26 13.12
C VAL A 138 4.96 0.15 12.18
N PRO A 139 3.66 0.09 11.84
CA PRO A 139 3.16 -0.91 10.90
C PRO A 139 3.66 -0.62 9.48
N THR A 140 3.84 -1.65 8.65
CA THR A 140 4.35 -1.51 7.28
C THR A 140 3.28 -1.80 6.23
N ALA A 141 3.40 -1.12 5.09
CA ALA A 141 2.54 -1.25 3.91
C ALA A 141 3.38 -1.51 2.66
N THR A 142 2.95 -2.39 1.76
CA THR A 142 3.69 -2.61 0.50
C THR A 142 2.75 -2.84 -0.69
N GLU A 143 3.28 -2.73 -1.91
CA GLU A 143 2.58 -3.15 -3.12
C GLU A 143 3.07 -4.53 -3.55
N PHE A 144 2.13 -5.44 -3.79
CA PHE A 144 2.44 -6.78 -4.26
C PHE A 144 2.41 -6.80 -5.79
N LEU A 145 3.58 -6.98 -6.40
CA LEU A 145 3.78 -6.95 -7.86
C LEU A 145 3.80 -8.34 -8.50
N ASP A 146 4.01 -9.38 -7.71
CA ASP A 146 4.12 -10.76 -8.16
C ASP A 146 3.70 -11.75 -7.04
N MET A 147 3.52 -13.01 -7.42
CA MET A 147 3.01 -14.07 -6.53
C MET A 147 4.08 -14.66 -5.60
N VAL A 148 5.35 -14.37 -5.86
CA VAL A 148 6.50 -15.03 -5.25
C VAL A 148 7.01 -14.22 -4.06
N THR A 149 7.26 -12.92 -4.26
CA THR A 149 7.80 -12.01 -3.24
C THR A 149 6.95 -11.99 -1.98
N GLY A 150 5.62 -12.09 -2.13
CA GLY A 150 4.69 -12.15 -1.00
C GLY A 150 4.99 -13.29 -0.02
N GLN A 151 5.54 -14.43 -0.47
CA GLN A 151 5.89 -15.55 0.41
C GLN A 151 6.98 -15.21 1.43
N PHE A 152 7.81 -14.22 1.14
CA PHE A 152 8.98 -13.84 1.93
C PHE A 152 8.72 -12.73 2.94
N ILE A 153 7.70 -11.89 2.70
CA ILE A 153 7.49 -10.66 3.47
C ILE A 153 6.07 -10.43 3.96
N ALA A 154 5.06 -11.13 3.42
CA ALA A 154 3.65 -10.81 3.72
C ALA A 154 3.27 -11.01 5.19
N ASP A 155 4.01 -11.83 5.95
CA ASP A 155 3.85 -12.00 7.40
C ASP A 155 4.15 -10.72 8.19
N LEU A 156 4.90 -9.78 7.61
CA LEU A 156 5.28 -8.51 8.22
C LEU A 156 4.44 -7.31 7.75
N ILE A 157 3.55 -7.50 6.78
CA ILE A 157 2.77 -6.43 6.14
C ILE A 157 1.41 -6.24 6.82
N SER A 158 1.09 -5.00 7.20
CA SER A 158 -0.19 -4.64 7.82
C SER A 158 -1.24 -4.17 6.81
N TRP A 159 -0.83 -3.68 5.64
CA TRP A 159 -1.72 -3.26 4.55
C TRP A 159 -1.05 -3.45 3.19
N GLY A 160 -1.79 -3.98 2.21
CA GLY A 160 -1.31 -4.24 0.86
C GLY A 160 -1.93 -3.30 -0.16
N ALA A 161 -1.21 -3.03 -1.23
CA ALA A 161 -1.76 -2.39 -2.43
C ALA A 161 -1.62 -3.27 -3.66
N ILE A 162 -2.61 -3.16 -4.56
CA ILE A 162 -2.51 -3.58 -5.95
C ILE A 162 -2.54 -2.32 -6.82
N GLY A 163 -1.51 -2.16 -7.65
CA GLY A 163 -1.28 -0.97 -8.45
C GLY A 163 -2.26 -0.78 -9.60
N ALA A 164 -2.31 0.44 -10.13
CA ALA A 164 -3.22 0.84 -11.20
C ALA A 164 -3.04 0.03 -12.51
N ARG A 165 -1.89 -0.61 -12.70
CA ARG A 165 -1.57 -1.45 -13.87
C ARG A 165 -1.89 -2.93 -13.66
N THR A 166 -2.12 -3.34 -12.42
CA THR A 166 -2.34 -4.73 -12.03
C THR A 166 -3.71 -4.95 -11.39
N THR A 167 -4.46 -3.90 -11.04
CA THR A 167 -5.84 -3.98 -10.55
C THR A 167 -6.77 -4.77 -11.48
N GLU A 168 -6.57 -4.68 -12.80
CA GLU A 168 -7.36 -5.42 -13.78
C GLU A 168 -6.87 -6.86 -14.00
N SER A 169 -5.67 -7.20 -13.53
CA SER A 169 -5.08 -8.52 -13.71
C SER A 169 -5.77 -9.55 -12.82
N GLN A 170 -6.29 -10.62 -13.43
CA GLN A 170 -6.91 -11.73 -12.72
C GLN A 170 -5.99 -12.34 -11.66
N ILE A 171 -4.73 -12.64 -12.01
CA ILE A 171 -3.76 -13.26 -11.10
C ILE A 171 -3.52 -12.38 -9.86
N HIS A 172 -3.52 -11.05 -10.00
CA HIS A 172 -3.37 -10.15 -8.85
C HIS A 172 -4.63 -10.09 -7.97
N ARG A 173 -5.82 -10.23 -8.55
CA ARG A 173 -7.08 -10.32 -7.80
C ARG A 173 -7.16 -11.64 -7.03
N GLU A 174 -6.73 -12.74 -7.64
CA GLU A 174 -6.59 -14.05 -7.00
C GLU A 174 -5.57 -13.99 -5.85
N MET A 175 -4.40 -13.39 -6.06
CA MET A 175 -3.43 -13.16 -4.98
C MET A 175 -4.01 -12.35 -3.83
N ALA A 176 -4.68 -11.23 -4.14
CA ALA A 176 -5.27 -10.37 -3.14
C ALA A 176 -6.30 -11.10 -2.27
N SER A 177 -6.98 -12.11 -2.82
CA SER A 177 -7.88 -12.99 -2.09
C SER A 177 -7.17 -13.89 -1.06
N ALA A 178 -5.86 -14.11 -1.21
CA ALA A 178 -5.02 -14.89 -0.30
C ALA A 178 -4.31 -14.05 0.77
N LEU A 179 -4.17 -12.73 0.55
CA LEU A 179 -3.39 -11.86 1.42
C LEU A 179 -4.05 -11.75 2.80
N SER A 180 -3.26 -11.93 3.87
CA SER A 180 -3.73 -11.85 5.25
C SER A 180 -3.95 -10.42 5.77
N CYS A 181 -3.67 -9.40 4.95
CA CYS A 181 -3.86 -7.99 5.27
C CYS A 181 -4.99 -7.39 4.43
N PRO A 182 -5.59 -6.26 4.86
CA PRO A 182 -6.44 -5.45 4.00
C PRO A 182 -5.72 -5.01 2.73
N VAL A 183 -6.45 -4.93 1.62
CA VAL A 183 -5.87 -4.63 0.30
C VAL A 183 -6.58 -3.45 -0.35
N GLY A 184 -5.80 -2.42 -0.72
CA GLY A 184 -6.28 -1.32 -1.53
C GLY A 184 -6.03 -1.54 -3.02
N PHE A 185 -7.05 -1.39 -3.86
CA PHE A 185 -6.96 -1.47 -5.31
C PHE A 185 -6.96 -0.07 -5.92
N LYS A 186 -5.87 0.31 -6.58
CA LYS A 186 -5.80 1.60 -7.29
C LYS A 186 -6.74 1.62 -8.50
N ASN A 187 -7.45 2.72 -8.70
CA ASN A 187 -8.16 2.96 -9.96
C ASN A 187 -7.20 2.93 -11.16
N GLY A 188 -7.75 2.70 -12.36
CA GLY A 188 -6.97 2.62 -13.60
C GLY A 188 -6.19 3.89 -13.89
N THR A 189 -5.10 3.77 -14.66
CA THR A 189 -4.20 4.91 -14.94
C THR A 189 -4.88 6.09 -15.67
N ASP A 190 -6.02 5.84 -16.29
CA ASP A 190 -6.89 6.82 -16.96
C ASP A 190 -7.93 7.46 -16.02
N GLY A 191 -8.15 6.90 -14.84
CA GLY A 191 -9.13 7.35 -13.83
C GLY A 191 -10.26 6.35 -13.56
N ASN A 192 -10.32 5.22 -14.27
CA ASN A 192 -11.45 4.29 -14.17
C ASN A 192 -11.50 3.60 -12.79
N THR A 193 -12.52 3.92 -11.99
CA THR A 193 -12.74 3.34 -10.64
C THR A 193 -13.44 1.98 -10.69
N ARG A 194 -14.18 1.64 -11.77
CA ARG A 194 -14.90 0.37 -11.87
C ARG A 194 -13.97 -0.84 -11.85
N ILE A 195 -12.78 -0.74 -12.44
CA ILE A 195 -11.82 -1.86 -12.39
C ILE A 195 -11.39 -2.20 -10.96
N ALA A 196 -11.38 -1.20 -10.05
CA ALA A 196 -11.07 -1.39 -8.64
C ALA A 196 -12.26 -1.99 -7.90
N VAL A 197 -13.49 -1.56 -8.21
CA VAL A 197 -14.73 -2.19 -7.72
C VAL A 197 -14.77 -3.67 -8.08
N ASP A 198 -14.51 -4.02 -9.34
CA ASP A 198 -14.48 -5.41 -9.80
C ASP A 198 -13.36 -6.21 -9.13
N ALA A 199 -12.21 -5.58 -8.88
CA ALA A 199 -11.11 -6.22 -8.18
C ALA A 199 -11.46 -6.54 -6.71
N ILE A 200 -12.17 -5.64 -6.02
CA ILE A 200 -12.67 -5.88 -4.65
C ILE A 200 -13.67 -7.03 -4.66
N ARG A 201 -14.61 -7.06 -5.61
CA ARG A 201 -15.58 -8.15 -5.75
C ARG A 201 -14.88 -9.48 -5.99
N ALA A 202 -13.92 -9.50 -6.91
CA ALA A 202 -13.14 -10.68 -7.21
C ALA A 202 -12.35 -11.14 -5.98
N SER A 203 -11.62 -10.27 -5.30
CA SER A 203 -10.77 -10.67 -4.17
C SER A 203 -11.57 -11.21 -2.98
N ARG A 204 -12.86 -10.89 -2.86
CA ARG A 204 -13.74 -11.43 -1.81
C ARG A 204 -14.15 -12.88 -2.05
N ALA A 205 -14.04 -13.39 -3.27
CA ALA A 205 -14.37 -14.76 -3.61
C ALA A 205 -13.19 -15.72 -3.32
N SER A 206 -13.51 -17.01 -3.18
CA SER A 206 -12.52 -18.09 -3.19
C SER A 206 -11.94 -18.26 -4.59
N HIS A 207 -10.62 -18.39 -4.67
CA HIS A 207 -9.89 -18.63 -5.92
C HIS A 207 -8.94 -19.80 -5.78
N MET A 208 -8.46 -20.29 -6.92
CA MET A 208 -7.30 -21.17 -6.99
C MET A 208 -6.16 -20.41 -7.66
N PHE A 209 -4.95 -20.46 -7.10
CA PHE A 209 -3.76 -19.91 -7.75
C PHE A 209 -2.51 -20.76 -7.48
N LEU A 210 -1.50 -20.59 -8.33
CA LEU A 210 -0.24 -21.31 -8.25
C LEU A 210 0.84 -20.42 -7.64
N SER A 211 1.51 -20.90 -6.60
CA SER A 211 2.61 -20.19 -5.92
C SER A 211 3.58 -21.21 -5.33
N PRO A 212 4.87 -20.87 -5.16
CA PRO A 212 5.74 -21.66 -4.31
C PRO A 212 5.21 -21.69 -2.88
N ASP A 213 5.41 -22.82 -2.19
CA ASP A 213 5.22 -22.95 -0.76
C ASP A 213 6.43 -22.40 0.03
N LYS A 214 6.42 -22.59 1.35
CA LYS A 214 7.50 -22.10 2.20
C LYS A 214 8.83 -22.84 1.97
N GLN A 215 8.79 -24.02 1.36
CA GLN A 215 9.95 -24.82 0.99
C GLN A 215 10.39 -24.57 -0.47
N GLY A 216 9.72 -23.67 -1.19
CA GLY A 216 10.01 -23.33 -2.58
C GLY A 216 9.38 -24.26 -3.61
N GLN A 217 8.56 -25.23 -3.20
CA GLN A 217 7.88 -26.16 -4.10
C GLN A 217 6.63 -25.50 -4.69
N MET A 218 6.47 -25.52 -6.01
CA MET A 218 5.26 -25.03 -6.67
C MET A 218 4.04 -25.81 -6.20
N THR A 219 3.05 -25.07 -5.71
CA THR A 219 1.90 -25.58 -4.98
C THR A 219 0.61 -24.91 -5.45
N ILE A 220 -0.48 -25.66 -5.41
CA ILE A 220 -1.84 -25.20 -5.70
C ILE A 220 -2.45 -24.69 -4.40
N TYR A 221 -2.87 -23.43 -4.37
CA TYR A 221 -3.55 -22.83 -3.23
C TYR A 221 -5.01 -22.59 -3.56
N GLN A 222 -5.88 -22.90 -2.61
CA GLN A 222 -7.27 -22.42 -2.60
C GLN A 222 -7.43 -21.34 -1.53
N THR A 223 -7.95 -20.19 -1.91
CA THR A 223 -8.14 -19.04 -0.99
C THR A 223 -9.55 -19.04 -0.41
N SER A 224 -9.72 -18.41 0.75
CA SER A 224 -11.04 -18.18 1.35
C SER A 224 -11.71 -16.89 0.88
N GLY A 225 -11.01 -16.06 0.11
CA GLY A 225 -11.39 -14.68 -0.15
C GLY A 225 -10.90 -13.71 0.94
N ASN A 226 -10.74 -12.45 0.55
CA ASN A 226 -10.34 -11.34 1.40
C ASN A 226 -11.49 -10.30 1.48
N PRO A 227 -12.16 -10.16 2.64
CA PRO A 227 -13.30 -9.26 2.78
C PRO A 227 -12.91 -7.78 2.92
N TYR A 228 -11.62 -7.46 3.05
CA TYR A 228 -11.12 -6.13 3.42
C TYR A 228 -10.54 -5.34 2.22
N GLY A 229 -11.06 -5.60 1.02
CA GLY A 229 -10.75 -4.83 -0.18
C GLY A 229 -11.38 -3.44 -0.19
N HIS A 230 -10.67 -2.41 -0.66
CA HIS A 230 -11.17 -1.05 -0.81
C HIS A 230 -10.50 -0.31 -1.99
N ILE A 231 -11.10 0.79 -2.45
CA ILE A 231 -10.58 1.57 -3.58
C ILE A 231 -9.49 2.54 -3.10
N ILE A 232 -8.45 2.73 -3.91
CA ILE A 232 -7.50 3.84 -3.80
C ILE A 232 -7.71 4.79 -4.99
N MET A 233 -8.26 5.98 -4.70
CA MET A 233 -8.48 7.08 -5.63
C MET A 233 -7.16 7.83 -5.86
N ARG A 234 -6.53 7.64 -7.02
CA ARG A 234 -5.17 8.12 -7.34
C ARG A 234 -5.07 9.03 -8.56
N GLY A 235 -6.21 9.53 -9.02
CA GLY A 235 -6.38 10.33 -10.22
C GLY A 235 -6.23 9.53 -11.51
N GLY A 236 -6.31 10.22 -12.63
CA GLY A 236 -6.19 9.67 -13.97
C GLY A 236 -5.74 10.74 -14.95
N LYS A 237 -6.51 10.94 -16.03
CA LYS A 237 -6.37 12.12 -16.89
C LYS A 237 -6.65 13.43 -16.15
N ARG A 238 -7.54 13.37 -15.15
CA ARG A 238 -7.84 14.45 -14.20
C ARG A 238 -7.69 13.92 -12.77
N PRO A 239 -7.45 14.77 -11.76
CA PRO A 239 -7.59 14.39 -10.37
C PRO A 239 -9.00 13.83 -10.09
N ASN A 240 -9.12 12.96 -9.08
CA ASN A 240 -10.38 12.35 -8.66
C ASN A 240 -10.55 12.35 -7.13
N TYR A 241 -10.06 13.40 -6.47
CA TYR A 241 -10.16 13.56 -5.01
C TYR A 241 -11.30 14.49 -4.59
N HIS A 242 -12.01 15.11 -5.53
CA HIS A 242 -13.07 16.07 -5.21
C HIS A 242 -14.32 15.35 -4.67
N ALA A 243 -15.18 16.09 -3.98
CA ALA A 243 -16.36 15.52 -3.32
C ALA A 243 -17.29 14.77 -4.29
N GLU A 244 -17.45 15.26 -5.52
CA GLU A 244 -18.25 14.61 -6.57
C GLU A 244 -17.65 13.26 -7.02
N ASP A 245 -16.33 13.18 -7.15
CA ASP A 245 -15.63 11.95 -7.52
C ASP A 245 -15.75 10.89 -6.41
N ILE A 246 -15.63 11.33 -5.15
CA ILE A 246 -15.76 10.47 -3.97
C ILE A 246 -17.19 9.96 -3.82
N ALA A 247 -18.20 10.82 -4.05
CA ALA A 247 -19.60 10.41 -4.05
C ALA A 247 -19.88 9.38 -5.15
N ALA A 248 -19.41 9.62 -6.38
CA ALA A 248 -19.57 8.69 -7.49
C ALA A 248 -18.88 7.33 -7.24
N ALA A 249 -17.69 7.32 -6.62
CA ALA A 249 -17.02 6.09 -6.21
C ALA A 249 -17.81 5.35 -5.10
N GLY A 250 -18.38 6.09 -4.15
CA GLY A 250 -19.27 5.53 -3.12
C GLY A 250 -20.52 4.88 -3.71
N GLU A 251 -21.16 5.52 -4.70
CA GLU A 251 -22.31 4.95 -5.41
C GLU A 251 -21.95 3.66 -6.16
N ALA A 252 -20.80 3.64 -6.84
CA ALA A 252 -20.32 2.45 -7.54
C ALA A 252 -20.01 1.28 -6.59
N LEU A 253 -19.56 1.56 -5.36
CA LEU A 253 -19.39 0.54 -4.32
C LEU A 253 -20.74 0.03 -3.82
N ARG A 254 -21.68 0.95 -3.58
CA ARG A 254 -23.05 0.64 -3.11
C ARG A 254 -23.81 -0.24 -4.10
N GLU A 255 -23.62 -0.05 -5.40
CA GLU A 255 -24.22 -0.88 -6.47
C GLU A 255 -23.98 -2.38 -6.27
N PHE A 256 -22.88 -2.76 -5.60
CA PHE A 256 -22.50 -4.15 -5.35
C PHE A 256 -22.45 -4.52 -3.86
N ASP A 257 -23.17 -3.79 -3.01
CA ASP A 257 -23.22 -4.01 -1.55
C ASP A 257 -21.83 -4.02 -0.88
N LEU A 258 -20.91 -3.20 -1.41
CA LEU A 258 -19.57 -3.05 -0.85
C LEU A 258 -19.52 -1.88 0.15
N PRO A 259 -18.61 -1.91 1.14
CA PRO A 259 -18.38 -0.77 2.01
C PRO A 259 -18.00 0.47 1.19
N GLU A 260 -18.71 1.57 1.39
CA GLU A 260 -18.55 2.84 0.67
C GLU A 260 -17.35 3.66 1.20
N GLN A 261 -16.27 2.96 1.55
CA GLN A 261 -15.07 3.51 2.16
C GLN A 261 -13.91 3.41 1.18
N LEU A 262 -13.16 4.51 1.03
CA LEU A 262 -12.05 4.61 0.08
C LEU A 262 -10.84 5.33 0.68
N VAL A 263 -9.70 5.12 0.03
CA VAL A 263 -8.43 5.80 0.30
C VAL A 263 -8.16 6.80 -0.82
N VAL A 264 -7.67 7.99 -0.48
CA VAL A 264 -7.27 9.00 -1.49
C VAL A 264 -5.75 9.16 -1.53
N ASP A 265 -5.13 8.82 -2.66
CA ASP A 265 -3.71 9.05 -2.92
C ASP A 265 -3.50 10.51 -3.34
N PHE A 266 -2.84 11.29 -2.49
CA PHE A 266 -2.54 12.70 -2.70
C PHE A 266 -1.50 12.91 -3.81
N SER A 267 -0.70 11.90 -4.13
CA SER A 267 0.34 12.00 -5.14
C SER A 267 -0.21 11.68 -6.54
N HIS A 268 0.66 11.22 -7.44
CA HIS A 268 0.28 10.59 -8.68
C HIS A 268 -0.60 11.45 -9.61
N GLY A 269 -1.78 10.95 -10.01
CA GLY A 269 -2.70 11.67 -10.89
C GLY A 269 -3.39 12.83 -10.17
N ASN A 270 -3.53 12.74 -8.85
CA ASN A 270 -4.20 13.75 -8.04
C ASN A 270 -3.36 15.02 -7.85
N CYS A 271 -2.05 14.88 -7.60
CA CYS A 271 -1.14 16.02 -7.63
C CYS A 271 -0.71 16.44 -9.04
N GLN A 272 -1.24 15.80 -10.09
CA GLN A 272 -0.81 15.96 -11.49
C GLN A 272 0.73 15.82 -11.66
N LYS A 273 1.33 14.90 -10.89
CA LYS A 273 2.78 14.66 -10.83
C LYS A 273 3.61 15.84 -10.32
N GLN A 274 2.99 16.82 -9.65
CA GLN A 274 3.66 17.95 -9.01
C GLN A 274 3.62 17.75 -7.49
N HIS A 275 4.72 17.33 -6.89
CA HIS A 275 4.76 16.84 -5.51
C HIS A 275 4.26 17.83 -4.46
N ARG A 276 4.52 19.14 -4.64
CA ARG A 276 4.04 20.21 -3.75
C ARG A 276 2.52 20.31 -3.68
N ARG A 277 1.81 19.86 -4.72
CA ARG A 277 0.34 19.86 -4.77
C ARG A 277 -0.30 18.81 -3.88
N GLN A 278 0.48 17.90 -3.27
CA GLN A 278 -0.04 17.03 -2.21
C GLN A 278 -0.68 17.83 -1.06
N LEU A 279 -0.15 19.03 -0.76
CA LEU A 279 -0.72 19.93 0.25
C LEU A 279 -2.10 20.50 -0.19
N GLU A 280 -2.28 20.78 -1.48
CA GLU A 280 -3.57 21.22 -2.03
C GLU A 280 -4.62 20.10 -1.92
N VAL A 281 -4.24 18.87 -2.29
CA VAL A 281 -5.11 17.70 -2.15
C VAL A 281 -5.48 17.48 -0.67
N CYS A 282 -4.52 17.62 0.24
CA CYS A 282 -4.75 17.51 1.67
C CYS A 282 -5.75 18.55 2.19
N ALA A 283 -5.62 19.81 1.77
CA ALA A 283 -6.53 20.88 2.19
C ALA A 283 -7.98 20.58 1.79
N ASP A 284 -8.20 20.13 0.55
CA ASP A 284 -9.51 19.73 0.02
C ASP A 284 -10.08 18.54 0.83
N ILE A 285 -9.29 17.49 1.03
CA ILE A 285 -9.70 16.30 1.79
C ILE A 285 -9.99 16.64 3.25
N CYS A 286 -9.20 17.51 3.88
CA CYS A 286 -9.48 18.02 5.21
C CYS A 286 -10.81 18.77 5.28
N GLN A 287 -11.12 19.59 4.27
CA GLN A 287 -12.40 20.30 4.19
C GLN A 287 -13.56 19.30 4.09
N GLN A 288 -13.45 18.27 3.24
CA GLN A 288 -14.48 17.24 3.11
C GLN A 288 -14.69 16.45 4.42
N ILE A 289 -13.60 16.09 5.11
CA ILE A 289 -13.68 15.43 6.42
C ILE A 289 -14.39 16.33 7.45
N ARG A 290 -14.04 17.63 7.50
CA ARG A 290 -14.70 18.61 8.38
C ARG A 290 -16.18 18.83 8.01
N ALA A 291 -16.53 18.70 6.74
CA ALA A 291 -17.91 18.76 6.27
C ALA A 291 -18.71 17.48 6.61
N GLY A 292 -18.09 16.45 7.20
CA GLY A 292 -18.77 15.24 7.65
C GLY A 292 -18.61 14.03 6.74
N SER A 293 -17.72 14.07 5.74
CA SER A 293 -17.47 12.91 4.89
C SER A 293 -17.04 11.68 5.71
N THR A 294 -17.78 10.59 5.55
CA THR A 294 -17.49 9.28 6.15
C THR A 294 -16.93 8.29 5.13
N ALA A 295 -16.98 8.62 3.83
CA ALA A 295 -16.44 7.79 2.75
C ALA A 295 -14.90 7.80 2.71
N ILE A 296 -14.27 8.90 3.16
CA ILE A 296 -12.82 9.00 3.23
C ILE A 296 -12.32 8.23 4.45
N ALA A 297 -11.80 7.05 4.19
CA ALA A 297 -11.39 6.05 5.17
C ALA A 297 -9.87 5.87 5.21
N GLY A 298 -9.13 6.77 4.54
CA GLY A 298 -7.68 6.80 4.52
C GLY A 298 -7.14 7.70 3.43
N ILE A 299 -5.83 7.96 3.49
CA ILE A 299 -5.12 8.72 2.47
C ILE A 299 -3.76 8.08 2.18
N MET A 300 -3.17 8.44 1.05
CA MET A 300 -1.81 8.04 0.70
C MET A 300 -0.99 9.25 0.28
N ALA A 301 0.22 9.37 0.80
CA ALA A 301 1.15 10.44 0.47
C ALA A 301 2.57 9.90 0.23
N GLU A 302 3.37 10.62 -0.56
CA GLU A 302 4.77 10.27 -0.86
C GLU A 302 5.70 11.38 -0.34
N SER A 303 6.76 11.04 0.40
CA SER A 303 7.89 11.90 0.83
C SER A 303 9.16 11.11 1.01
N PHE A 304 10.20 11.85 1.32
CA PHE A 304 11.43 11.34 1.87
C PHE A 304 11.96 12.22 3.02
N LEU A 305 13.11 11.85 3.59
CA LEU A 305 13.80 12.66 4.59
C LEU A 305 14.12 14.07 4.08
N GLN A 306 14.46 14.20 2.80
CA GLN A 306 14.75 15.47 2.13
C GLN A 306 13.92 15.62 0.86
N GLU A 307 13.52 16.85 0.53
CA GLU A 307 12.84 17.14 -0.74
C GLU A 307 13.78 16.81 -1.92
N GLY A 308 13.21 16.35 -3.03
CA GLY A 308 13.92 16.25 -4.30
C GLY A 308 13.82 14.88 -4.94
N THR A 309 14.71 14.63 -5.90
CA THR A 309 14.81 13.35 -6.60
C THR A 309 16.18 13.21 -7.23
N GLN A 310 16.66 11.98 -7.34
CA GLN A 310 17.87 11.65 -8.09
C GLN A 310 17.68 10.40 -8.95
N LYS A 311 18.44 10.34 -10.03
CA LYS A 311 18.53 9.15 -10.90
C LYS A 311 19.64 8.25 -10.40
N VAL A 312 19.43 6.94 -10.52
CA VAL A 312 20.52 5.98 -10.36
C VAL A 312 21.49 6.14 -11.53
N VAL A 313 22.76 6.42 -11.22
CA VAL A 313 23.85 6.43 -12.19
C VAL A 313 24.75 5.22 -11.89
N PRO A 314 24.88 4.26 -12.82
CA PRO A 314 25.70 3.06 -12.58
C PRO A 314 27.12 3.41 -12.15
N GLY A 315 27.58 2.80 -11.05
CA GLY A 315 28.92 3.02 -10.51
C GLY A 315 29.09 4.29 -9.66
N GLN A 316 28.01 5.06 -9.43
CA GLN A 316 28.01 6.19 -8.51
C GLN A 316 27.03 5.90 -7.36
N PRO A 317 27.47 5.92 -6.10
CA PRO A 317 26.54 5.82 -4.98
C PRO A 317 25.56 7.00 -5.02
N PRO A 318 24.27 6.78 -4.77
CA PRO A 318 23.31 7.87 -4.69
C PRO A 318 23.66 8.80 -3.53
N ASP A 319 23.34 10.09 -3.67
CA ASP A 319 23.39 11.05 -2.55
C ASP A 319 22.31 10.70 -1.50
N LEU A 320 22.24 11.42 -0.38
CA LEU A 320 21.25 11.20 0.69
C LEU A 320 19.78 11.52 0.31
N GLY A 321 19.47 11.68 -0.99
CA GLY A 321 18.15 12.03 -1.51
C GLY A 321 17.35 10.83 -2.04
N PRO A 322 16.07 11.00 -2.39
CA PRO A 322 15.26 9.89 -2.86
C PRO A 322 15.58 9.51 -4.31
N VAL A 323 15.79 8.21 -4.56
CA VAL A 323 15.85 7.64 -5.90
C VAL A 323 14.44 7.57 -6.51
N ASP A 324 14.07 8.54 -7.33
CA ASP A 324 12.84 8.50 -8.12
C ASP A 324 13.01 9.17 -9.49
N HIS A 325 11.95 9.09 -10.29
CA HIS A 325 11.79 9.87 -11.51
C HIS A 325 11.10 11.22 -11.28
N ARG A 326 10.63 11.49 -10.05
CA ARG A 326 9.90 12.72 -9.70
C ARG A 326 10.32 13.21 -8.31
N PRO A 327 10.37 14.52 -8.08
CA PRO A 327 10.63 15.06 -6.75
C PRO A 327 9.62 14.54 -5.73
N LEU A 328 10.08 14.30 -4.52
CA LEU A 328 9.27 14.03 -3.35
C LEU A 328 9.33 15.23 -2.41
N PRO A 329 8.27 15.55 -1.66
CA PRO A 329 8.32 16.52 -0.57
C PRO A 329 9.18 16.01 0.58
N GLU A 330 9.59 16.92 1.45
CA GLU A 330 10.38 16.61 2.65
C GLU A 330 9.51 16.07 3.80
N LEU A 331 10.17 15.69 4.89
CA LEU A 331 9.51 15.10 6.05
C LEU A 331 8.62 16.12 6.78
N GLU A 332 9.02 17.39 6.81
CA GLU A 332 8.30 18.50 7.43
C GLU A 332 6.93 18.71 6.79
N ASP A 333 6.85 18.61 5.46
CA ASP A 333 5.57 18.61 4.75
C ASP A 333 4.68 17.43 5.21
N SER A 334 5.28 16.29 5.55
CA SER A 334 4.55 15.12 6.07
C SER A 334 3.95 15.41 7.44
N GLU A 335 4.72 16.05 8.34
CA GLU A 335 4.22 16.42 9.67
C GLU A 335 3.08 17.44 9.56
N ARG A 336 3.19 18.40 8.64
CA ARG A 336 2.12 19.35 8.36
C ARG A 336 0.85 18.64 7.87
N LEU A 337 0.96 17.76 6.88
CA LEU A 337 -0.16 16.96 6.37
C LEU A 337 -0.85 16.18 7.51
N LEU A 338 -0.05 15.50 8.34
CA LEU A 338 -0.53 14.73 9.49
C LEU A 338 -1.27 15.59 10.50
N SER A 339 -0.71 16.75 10.82
CA SER A 339 -1.31 17.72 11.75
C SER A 339 -2.66 18.22 11.23
N GLU A 340 -2.74 18.61 9.95
CA GLU A 340 -3.97 19.07 9.32
C GLU A 340 -5.06 17.99 9.31
N LEU A 341 -4.69 16.74 8.97
CA LEU A 341 -5.61 15.60 8.93
C LEU A 341 -6.07 15.16 10.33
N ALA A 342 -5.19 15.19 11.32
CA ALA A 342 -5.56 14.95 12.71
C ALA A 342 -6.58 15.99 13.20
N ALA A 343 -6.35 17.28 12.89
CA ALA A 343 -7.26 18.35 13.24
C ALA A 343 -8.61 18.25 12.51
N ALA A 344 -8.61 17.88 11.22
CA ALA A 344 -9.83 17.66 10.45
C ALA A 344 -10.64 16.49 11.03
N THR A 345 -9.97 15.38 11.33
CA THR A 345 -10.60 14.19 11.91
C THR A 345 -11.21 14.46 13.29
N ALA A 346 -10.51 15.23 14.13
CA ALA A 346 -11.00 15.61 15.46
C ALA A 346 -12.25 16.50 15.43
N THR A 347 -12.44 17.28 14.35
CA THR A 347 -13.56 18.21 14.19
C THR A 347 -14.69 17.68 13.31
N ARG A 348 -14.58 16.43 12.85
CA ARG A 348 -15.63 15.81 12.03
C ARG A 348 -16.96 15.76 12.80
N PRO A 349 -18.05 16.31 12.24
CA PRO A 349 -19.37 16.25 12.85
C PRO A 349 -19.77 14.82 13.14
N VAL A 350 -20.33 14.60 14.34
CA VAL A 350 -20.90 13.31 14.71
C VAL A 350 -22.25 13.17 14.02
N THR A 351 -22.29 12.53 12.85
CA THR A 351 -23.57 12.17 12.23
C THR A 351 -24.20 11.01 13.02
N ALA A 352 -25.48 11.15 13.35
CA ALA A 352 -26.28 10.03 13.86
C ALA A 352 -26.29 8.93 12.79
N PRO A 353 -26.17 7.64 13.17
CA PRO A 353 -26.34 6.57 12.19
C PRO A 353 -27.70 6.73 11.49
N PRO A 354 -27.80 6.42 10.18
CA PRO A 354 -29.10 6.41 9.51
C PRO A 354 -30.03 5.47 10.28
N ALA A 355 -31.27 5.90 10.48
CA ALA A 355 -32.29 5.08 11.12
C ALA A 355 -32.39 3.75 10.38
N ALA A 356 -32.35 2.63 11.11
CA ALA A 356 -32.54 1.31 10.53
C ALA A 356 -33.85 1.31 9.71
N PRO A 357 -33.87 0.71 8.50
CA PRO A 357 -35.10 0.60 7.73
C PRO A 357 -36.14 -0.07 8.61
N ALA A 358 -37.29 0.60 8.79
CA ALA A 358 -38.41 0.05 9.53
C ALA A 358 -38.70 -1.34 8.95
N ALA A 359 -38.67 -2.37 9.80
CA ALA A 359 -39.04 -3.71 9.43
C ALA A 359 -40.46 -3.66 8.84
N GLY A 360 -40.55 -3.69 7.52
CA GLY A 360 -41.81 -3.82 6.82
C GLY A 360 -42.42 -5.13 7.27
N ASN A 361 -43.58 -5.05 7.92
CA ASN A 361 -44.45 -6.19 8.18
C ASN A 361 -44.70 -6.92 6.86
N SER A 362 -44.00 -8.03 6.63
CA SER A 362 -44.39 -9.02 5.63
C SER A 362 -45.52 -9.84 6.23
N LEU A 363 -46.74 -9.32 6.08
CA LEU A 363 -47.94 -10.14 6.08
C LEU A 363 -48.17 -10.62 4.64
N ARG A 364 -47.77 -11.87 4.36
CA ARG A 364 -48.47 -12.91 3.59
C ARG A 364 -47.50 -13.89 2.95
#